data_AF-A0A1H7UTF9-F1
#
_entry.id   AF-A0A1H7UTF9-F1
#
_cell.length_a   1.000
_cell.length_b   1.000
_cell.length_c   1.000
_cell.angle_alpha   90.00
_cell.angle_beta   90.00
_cell.angle_gamma   90.00
#
_symmetry.space_group_name_H-M   'P 1'
#
loop_
_entity.id
_entity.type
_entity.pdbx_description
1 polymer ?
#
loop_
_entity_poly.entity_id
_entity_poly.type
_entity_poly.pdbx_seq_one_letter_code
_entity_poly.pdbx_strand_id
1 'polypeptide(L)'
;MYRPKSDVPFFQLDPQYRRQVFSDTTFQLDEGEVYTLHALQKNFTSKASGLLLRQETFHKQSFSDDRVYVNFYNYSAEGFYQAPESQKIAPAVVVEGLFQLCIRDTMGIYLSLYRGQAHQDGDYANSIVLTNDSIASPAFDKTYLTTLRHDSFSGSVMPYVSFPLWMGDETDHIYTDLWERFYFLAPGLDIHHHAYSEYGLSDGSNEYTGGLITKTQGNFAVINSLLQGQRIFVSNDYSDRRYHAGAGIYNLVINTHSGVDNHRSFATVNSIEVINGQVYLTTIQRRYAPPIYQ
;
A
#
# COMPACT_ATOMS: atom_id res chain seq x y z
N MET A 1 18.94 -15.65 2.31
CA MET A 1 20.15 -14.81 2.30
C MET A 1 20.56 -14.60 3.75
N TYR A 2 21.78 -14.95 4.12
CA TYR A 2 22.23 -14.87 5.51
C TYR A 2 23.65 -14.32 5.54
N ARG A 3 23.83 -13.13 6.10
CA ARG A 3 25.17 -12.68 6.51
C ARG A 3 25.41 -13.24 7.91
N PRO A 4 26.45 -14.07 8.13
CA PRO A 4 26.87 -14.39 9.48
C PRO A 4 27.22 -13.07 10.20
N LYS A 5 26.64 -12.83 11.38
CA LYS A 5 27.09 -11.72 12.24
C LYS A 5 28.56 -11.99 12.60
N SER A 6 29.45 -11.23 11.99
CA SER A 6 30.90 -11.40 12.13
C SER A 6 31.58 -10.05 11.90
N ASP A 7 32.59 -9.78 12.72
CA ASP A 7 33.45 -8.60 12.60
C ASP A 7 34.55 -8.79 11.54
N VAL A 8 34.56 -9.93 10.86
CA VAL A 8 35.53 -10.27 9.81
C VAL A 8 35.18 -9.47 8.53
N PRO A 9 36.13 -8.68 7.98
CA PRO A 9 35.96 -7.97 6.71
C PRO A 9 35.58 -8.93 5.57
N PHE A 10 34.78 -8.46 4.61
CA PHE A 10 34.19 -9.31 3.56
C PHE A 10 35.23 -10.17 2.81
N PHE A 11 36.37 -9.60 2.40
CA PHE A 11 37.42 -10.33 1.67
C PHE A 11 38.14 -11.40 2.51
N GLN A 12 38.01 -11.32 3.84
CA GLN A 12 38.58 -12.27 4.80
C GLN A 12 37.55 -13.31 5.25
N LEU A 13 36.29 -13.22 4.81
CA LEU A 13 35.29 -14.25 5.07
C LEU A 13 35.67 -15.57 4.38
N ASP A 14 35.21 -16.69 4.93
CA ASP A 14 35.32 -18.00 4.29
C ASP A 14 34.81 -17.92 2.83
N PRO A 15 35.52 -18.53 1.84
CA PRO A 15 35.06 -18.61 0.46
C PRO A 15 33.58 -18.93 0.27
N GLN A 16 32.96 -19.73 1.15
CA GLN A 16 31.53 -20.06 1.07
C GLN A 16 30.62 -18.84 1.27
N TYR A 17 30.99 -17.89 2.14
CA TYR A 17 30.22 -16.67 2.41
C TYR A 17 30.53 -15.54 1.43
N ARG A 18 31.68 -15.62 0.73
CA ARG A 18 32.05 -14.66 -0.33
C ARG A 18 31.32 -14.89 -1.67
N ARG A 19 30.64 -16.02 -1.83
CA ARG A 19 29.92 -16.36 -3.08
C ARG A 19 28.49 -15.82 -3.13
N GLN A 20 27.94 -15.37 -2.01
CA GLN A 20 26.58 -14.84 -1.92
C GLN A 20 26.59 -13.31 -1.78
N VAL A 21 27.13 -12.63 -2.79
CA VAL A 21 27.13 -11.15 -2.84
C VAL A 21 25.86 -10.70 -3.55
N PHE A 22 25.00 -9.96 -2.84
CA PHE A 22 23.81 -9.35 -3.44
C PHE A 22 24.14 -8.10 -4.25
N SER A 23 25.07 -7.30 -3.74
CA SER A 23 25.57 -6.09 -4.38
C SER A 23 26.91 -5.73 -3.76
N ASP A 24 27.89 -5.38 -4.60
CA ASP A 24 29.19 -4.86 -4.18
C ASP A 24 29.23 -3.37 -4.55
N THR A 25 28.82 -2.52 -3.61
CA THR A 25 28.78 -1.07 -3.80
C THR A 25 29.11 -0.35 -2.49
N THR A 26 29.60 0.88 -2.61
CA THR A 26 29.85 1.77 -1.47
C THR A 26 28.80 2.87 -1.48
N PHE A 27 28.12 3.06 -0.34
CA PHE A 27 27.21 4.19 -0.14
C PHE A 27 27.90 5.23 0.74
N GLN A 28 27.78 6.49 0.34
CA GLN A 28 28.08 7.62 1.22
C GLN A 28 26.78 8.01 1.92
N LEU A 29 26.81 7.99 3.25
CA LEU A 29 25.67 8.34 4.09
C LEU A 29 26.05 9.55 4.93
N ASP A 30 25.32 10.64 4.73
CA ASP A 30 25.53 11.87 5.48
C ASP A 30 24.93 11.79 6.90
N GLU A 31 25.58 12.45 7.86
CA GLU A 31 25.14 12.51 9.26
C GLU A 31 23.80 13.24 9.39
N GLY A 32 22.91 12.72 10.24
CA GLY A 32 21.59 13.32 10.49
C GLY A 32 20.56 13.08 9.38
N GLU A 33 20.93 12.33 8.33
CA GLU A 33 20.03 11.95 7.26
C GLU A 33 19.34 10.61 7.52
N VAL A 34 18.14 10.44 6.95
CA VAL A 34 17.39 9.20 7.01
C VAL A 34 17.40 8.54 5.65
N TYR A 35 17.58 7.22 5.61
CA TYR A 35 17.63 6.46 4.37
C TYR A 35 16.75 5.22 4.46
N THR A 36 16.12 4.87 3.35
CA THR A 36 15.54 3.54 3.12
C THR A 36 16.39 2.79 2.10
N LEU A 37 16.66 1.51 2.38
CA LEU A 37 17.42 0.63 1.52
C LEU A 37 16.55 -0.56 1.09
N HIS A 38 16.39 -0.74 -0.21
CA HIS A 38 15.64 -1.85 -0.78
C HIS A 38 16.57 -2.80 -1.53
N ALA A 39 16.35 -4.10 -1.33
CA ALA A 39 16.91 -5.16 -2.15
C ALA A 39 15.86 -5.59 -3.18
N LEU A 40 16.03 -5.17 -4.44
CA LEU A 40 15.02 -5.33 -5.48
C LEU A 40 15.52 -6.26 -6.59
N GLN A 41 14.61 -7.04 -7.16
CA GLN A 41 14.82 -7.60 -8.50
C GLN A 41 14.62 -6.47 -9.51
N LYS A 42 15.68 -6.05 -10.19
CA LYS A 42 15.66 -4.92 -11.13
C LYS A 42 15.13 -5.31 -12.50
N ASN A 43 15.44 -6.52 -12.95
CA ASN A 43 14.97 -7.05 -14.23
C ASN A 43 14.30 -8.41 -14.03
N PHE A 44 13.07 -8.54 -14.51
CA PHE A 44 12.27 -9.72 -14.28
C PHE A 44 12.72 -10.93 -15.10
N THR A 45 13.21 -10.72 -16.31
CA THR A 45 13.63 -11.78 -17.22
C THR A 45 14.99 -12.34 -16.84
N SER A 46 15.99 -11.48 -16.66
CA SER A 46 17.35 -11.90 -16.29
C SER A 46 17.50 -12.24 -14.82
N LYS A 47 16.48 -11.93 -13.99
CA LYS A 47 16.52 -12.04 -12.52
C LYS A 47 17.64 -11.21 -11.90
N ALA A 48 18.12 -10.20 -12.61
CA ALA A 48 19.12 -9.27 -12.09
C ALA A 48 18.57 -8.57 -10.85
N SER A 49 19.36 -8.58 -9.79
CA SER A 49 19.04 -7.94 -8.52
C SER A 49 19.90 -6.69 -8.32
N GLY A 50 19.45 -5.77 -7.49
CA GLY A 50 20.21 -4.58 -7.15
C GLY A 50 19.65 -3.87 -5.92
N LEU A 51 20.46 -2.99 -5.35
CA LEU A 51 20.05 -2.14 -4.26
C LEU A 51 19.40 -0.86 -4.79
N LEU A 52 18.44 -0.31 -4.04
CA LEU A 52 17.95 1.06 -4.19
C LEU A 52 18.10 1.72 -2.82
N LEU A 53 18.91 2.77 -2.75
CA LEU A 53 19.04 3.60 -1.57
C LEU A 53 18.29 4.91 -1.86
N ARG A 54 17.34 5.26 -1.00
CA ARG A 54 16.59 6.51 -1.08
C ARG A 54 16.88 7.33 0.16
N GLN A 55 17.36 8.55 -0.04
CA GLN A 55 17.55 9.53 1.02
C GLN A 55 16.21 10.20 1.29
N GLU A 56 15.61 9.85 2.42
CA GLU A 56 14.29 10.34 2.79
C GLU A 56 14.32 11.84 3.09
N THR A 57 13.20 12.51 2.87
CA THR A 57 13.10 13.97 3.08
C THR A 57 12.08 14.36 4.15
N PHE A 58 11.32 13.40 4.70
CA PHE A 58 10.24 13.68 5.65
C PHE A 58 10.75 14.36 6.94
N HIS A 59 11.96 14.05 7.40
CA HIS A 59 12.54 14.66 8.61
C HIS A 59 12.93 16.13 8.44
N LYS A 60 12.90 16.63 7.19
CA LYS A 60 13.18 18.03 6.83
C LYS A 60 11.94 18.80 6.40
N GLN A 61 10.78 18.15 6.36
CA GLN A 61 9.52 18.75 5.94
C GLN A 61 8.65 19.07 7.15
N SER A 62 7.90 20.16 7.06
CA SER A 62 6.87 20.50 8.05
C SER A 62 5.55 19.85 7.64
N PHE A 63 5.05 18.93 8.46
CA PHE A 63 3.76 18.28 8.27
C PHE A 63 2.74 18.79 9.27
N SER A 64 1.53 19.07 8.79
CA SER A 64 0.41 19.51 9.62
C SER A 64 -0.23 18.32 10.35
N ASP A 65 -0.78 18.58 11.53
CA ASP A 65 -1.36 17.55 12.40
C ASP A 65 -2.80 17.17 12.00
N ASP A 66 -3.42 17.99 11.15
CA ASP A 66 -4.76 17.82 10.59
C ASP A 66 -4.76 17.15 9.21
N ARG A 67 -3.60 16.69 8.72
CA ARG A 67 -3.45 16.09 7.39
C ARG A 67 -2.62 14.83 7.43
N VAL A 68 -3.10 13.80 6.75
CA VAL A 68 -2.34 12.58 6.49
C VAL A 68 -1.55 12.78 5.20
N TYR A 69 -0.28 12.39 5.21
CA TYR A 69 0.62 12.51 4.07
C TYR A 69 1.00 11.13 3.53
N VAL A 70 1.09 11.03 2.21
CA VAL A 70 1.48 9.80 1.52
C VAL A 70 2.25 10.11 0.24
N ASN A 71 3.26 9.31 -0.07
CA ASN A 71 3.87 9.25 -1.40
C ASN A 71 3.77 7.83 -1.95
N PHE A 72 3.96 7.71 -3.27
CA PHE A 72 3.75 6.45 -3.98
C PHE A 72 4.95 6.11 -4.86
N TYR A 73 5.31 4.84 -4.87
CA TYR A 73 6.41 4.30 -5.66
C TYR A 73 5.98 3.07 -6.43
N ASN A 74 6.41 2.97 -7.69
CA ASN A 74 6.36 1.72 -8.45
C ASN A 74 7.79 1.24 -8.66
N TYR A 75 8.17 0.25 -7.87
CA TYR A 75 9.49 -0.37 -7.80
C TYR A 75 9.49 -1.77 -8.43
N SER A 76 8.45 -2.09 -9.21
CA SER A 76 8.39 -3.34 -9.95
C SER A 76 9.61 -3.51 -10.87
N ALA A 77 9.99 -4.74 -11.15
CA ALA A 77 11.11 -5.05 -12.02
C ALA A 77 10.79 -4.67 -13.48
N GLU A 78 11.79 -4.20 -14.21
CA GLU A 78 11.67 -4.07 -15.66
C GLU A 78 11.28 -5.41 -16.29
N GLY A 79 10.37 -5.39 -17.26
CA GLY A 79 9.87 -6.60 -17.90
C GLY A 79 8.82 -7.37 -17.09
N PHE A 80 8.54 -6.99 -15.83
CA PHE A 80 7.52 -7.69 -15.04
C PHE A 80 6.13 -7.51 -15.64
N TYR A 81 5.78 -6.32 -16.12
CA TYR A 81 4.50 -6.08 -16.80
C TYR A 81 4.34 -6.93 -18.07
N GLN A 82 5.39 -7.04 -18.89
CA GLN A 82 5.39 -7.75 -20.17
C GLN A 82 5.51 -9.28 -20.03
N ALA A 83 5.92 -9.77 -18.87
CA ALA A 83 6.11 -11.20 -18.66
C ALA A 83 4.78 -11.99 -18.76
N PRO A 84 4.81 -13.26 -19.18
CA PRO A 84 3.63 -14.13 -19.15
C PRO A 84 3.06 -14.28 -17.74
N GLU A 85 1.73 -14.33 -17.60
CA GLU A 85 1.05 -14.49 -16.29
C GLU A 85 1.56 -15.72 -15.52
N SER A 86 1.83 -16.81 -16.24
CA SER A 86 2.37 -18.06 -15.69
C SER A 86 3.73 -17.93 -15.00
N GLN A 87 4.46 -16.84 -15.23
CA GLN A 87 5.75 -16.57 -14.59
C GLN A 87 5.63 -15.62 -13.39
N LYS A 88 4.52 -14.87 -13.28
CA LYS A 88 4.33 -13.85 -12.24
C LYS A 88 3.70 -14.44 -10.97
N ILE A 89 2.79 -15.40 -11.14
CA ILE A 89 2.01 -15.98 -10.04
C ILE A 89 2.57 -17.38 -9.77
N ALA A 90 3.14 -17.58 -8.57
CA ALA A 90 3.52 -18.91 -8.13
C ALA A 90 2.25 -19.74 -7.84
N PRO A 91 2.25 -21.06 -8.15
CA PRO A 91 1.16 -21.93 -7.74
C PRO A 91 0.93 -21.82 -6.23
N ALA A 92 -0.33 -21.66 -5.80
CA ALA A 92 -0.78 -21.61 -4.40
C ALA A 92 -0.50 -20.32 -3.58
N VAL A 93 -0.13 -19.18 -4.19
CA VAL A 93 -0.03 -17.90 -3.47
C VAL A 93 -1.39 -17.17 -3.44
N VAL A 94 -1.79 -16.71 -2.25
CA VAL A 94 -2.98 -15.87 -2.06
C VAL A 94 -2.76 -14.53 -2.75
N VAL A 95 -3.69 -14.22 -3.65
CA VAL A 95 -3.58 -13.21 -4.71
C VAL A 95 -3.79 -11.79 -4.19
N GLU A 96 -2.89 -10.85 -4.50
CA GLU A 96 -3.08 -9.40 -4.26
C GLU A 96 -3.93 -8.74 -5.36
N GLY A 97 -5.13 -9.27 -5.56
CA GLY A 97 -6.19 -8.62 -6.33
C GLY A 97 -5.76 -8.00 -7.66
N LEU A 98 -6.15 -6.75 -7.89
CA LEU A 98 -5.90 -6.01 -9.13
C LEU A 98 -4.42 -5.66 -9.40
N PHE A 99 -3.51 -5.88 -8.44
CA PHE A 99 -2.06 -5.64 -8.62
C PHE A 99 -1.30 -6.86 -9.16
N GLN A 100 -1.91 -8.05 -9.11
CA GLN A 100 -1.24 -9.33 -9.38
C GLN A 100 -0.50 -9.40 -10.73
N LEU A 101 -1.00 -8.70 -11.76
CA LEU A 101 -0.42 -8.72 -13.11
C LEU A 101 0.50 -7.53 -13.39
N CYS A 102 0.84 -6.76 -12.36
CA CYS A 102 1.45 -5.43 -12.40
C CYS A 102 0.47 -4.31 -12.75
N ILE A 103 0.84 -3.08 -12.38
CA ILE A 103 0.29 -1.83 -12.90
C ILE A 103 1.24 -1.25 -13.95
N ARG A 104 0.78 -0.30 -14.78
CA ARG A 104 1.66 0.33 -15.78
C ARG A 104 2.69 1.26 -15.17
N ASP A 105 3.68 1.62 -15.99
CA ASP A 105 4.80 2.48 -15.59
C ASP A 105 4.36 3.90 -15.22
N THR A 106 3.24 4.37 -15.77
CA THR A 106 2.66 5.66 -15.40
C THR A 106 1.19 5.47 -15.11
N MET A 107 0.76 5.94 -13.94
CA MET A 107 -0.64 5.83 -13.47
C MET A 107 -1.04 7.15 -12.83
N GLY A 108 -2.25 7.63 -13.10
CA GLY A 108 -2.90 8.62 -12.23
C GLY A 108 -3.35 7.93 -10.94
N ILE A 109 -3.17 8.61 -9.81
CA ILE A 109 -3.65 8.18 -8.50
C ILE A 109 -4.79 9.09 -8.10
N TYR A 110 -5.94 8.49 -7.81
CA TYR A 110 -7.15 9.16 -7.36
C TYR A 110 -7.51 8.66 -5.95
N LEU A 111 -8.01 9.55 -5.12
CA LEU A 111 -8.41 9.26 -3.75
C LEU A 111 -9.93 9.20 -3.63
N SER A 112 -10.42 8.33 -2.77
CA SER A 112 -11.73 8.44 -2.14
C SER A 112 -11.62 8.27 -0.65
N LEU A 113 -12.32 9.14 0.08
CA LEU A 113 -12.39 9.09 1.53
C LEU A 113 -13.77 8.64 1.95
N TYR A 114 -13.81 7.68 2.88
CA TYR A 114 -15.03 7.06 3.36
C TYR A 114 -15.10 7.14 4.88
N ARG A 115 -16.32 7.01 5.41
CA ARG A 115 -16.59 6.76 6.83
C ARG A 115 -17.26 5.40 6.99
N GLY A 116 -17.35 4.94 8.23
CA GLY A 116 -17.99 3.68 8.57
C GLY A 116 -17.03 2.51 8.37
N GLN A 117 -16.25 2.21 9.41
CA GLN A 117 -15.50 0.95 9.53
C GLN A 117 -16.23 0.02 10.50
N ALA A 118 -17.43 -0.47 10.11
CA ALA A 118 -18.18 -1.39 10.94
C ALA A 118 -17.69 -2.84 10.73
N HIS A 119 -17.21 -3.47 11.80
CA HIS A 119 -17.04 -4.91 11.83
C HIS A 119 -18.41 -5.59 11.88
N GLN A 120 -18.59 -6.64 11.08
CA GLN A 120 -19.75 -7.50 11.21
C GLN A 120 -19.38 -8.74 12.05
N ASP A 121 -20.13 -8.98 13.13
CA ASP A 121 -20.02 -10.22 13.90
C ASP A 121 -20.55 -11.42 13.10
N GLY A 122 -19.96 -12.61 13.26
CA GLY A 122 -20.42 -13.87 12.66
C GLY A 122 -19.48 -14.49 11.62
N ASP A 123 -20.05 -15.08 10.56
CA ASP A 123 -19.34 -15.86 9.50
C ASP A 123 -18.29 -15.06 8.70
N TYR A 124 -18.22 -13.74 8.92
CA TYR A 124 -17.29 -12.78 8.31
C TYR A 124 -16.25 -12.26 9.32
N ALA A 125 -15.92 -13.05 10.36
CA ALA A 125 -14.92 -12.71 11.36
C ALA A 125 -13.62 -12.18 10.73
N ASN A 126 -13.22 -10.95 11.09
CA ASN A 126 -12.08 -10.19 10.54
C ASN A 126 -12.27 -9.62 9.11
N SER A 127 -13.49 -9.29 8.72
CA SER A 127 -13.77 -8.56 7.47
C SER A 127 -14.86 -7.49 7.62
N ILE A 128 -14.89 -6.53 6.69
CA ILE A 128 -15.93 -5.50 6.60
C ILE A 128 -16.86 -5.85 5.45
N VAL A 129 -18.18 -5.74 5.67
CA VAL A 129 -19.16 -5.65 4.59
C VAL A 129 -19.46 -4.17 4.37
N LEU A 130 -19.15 -3.64 3.18
CA LEU A 130 -19.59 -2.29 2.82
C LEU A 130 -21.11 -2.31 2.69
N THR A 131 -21.80 -1.62 3.59
CA THR A 131 -23.24 -1.35 3.49
C THR A 131 -23.48 0.00 2.81
N ASN A 132 -24.74 0.36 2.56
CA ASN A 132 -25.14 1.60 1.91
C ASN A 132 -24.66 2.90 2.62
N ASP A 133 -24.13 2.81 3.83
CA ASP A 133 -23.60 3.95 4.60
C ASP A 133 -22.12 4.28 4.27
N SER A 134 -21.44 3.44 3.48
CA SER A 134 -20.07 3.66 3.00
C SER A 134 -20.03 4.56 1.77
N ILE A 135 -20.65 5.74 1.84
CA ILE A 135 -20.64 6.72 0.75
C ILE A 135 -19.34 7.52 0.83
N ALA A 136 -18.60 7.57 -0.29
CA ALA A 136 -17.42 8.42 -0.38
C ALA A 136 -17.84 9.87 -0.14
N SER A 137 -17.04 10.63 0.62
CA SER A 137 -17.26 12.06 0.78
C SER A 137 -17.34 12.71 -0.61
N PRO A 138 -18.42 13.45 -0.95
CA PRO A 138 -18.55 14.05 -2.27
C PRO A 138 -17.39 14.99 -2.64
N ALA A 139 -16.75 15.60 -1.63
CA ALA A 139 -15.58 16.46 -1.81
C ALA A 139 -14.30 15.70 -2.15
N PHE A 140 -14.27 14.38 -1.90
CA PHE A 140 -13.11 13.53 -2.09
C PHE A 140 -13.41 12.30 -2.93
N ASP A 141 -14.59 12.13 -3.52
CA ASP A 141 -14.89 11.00 -4.39
C ASP A 141 -14.05 11.07 -5.67
N LYS A 142 -13.26 10.03 -5.92
CA LYS A 142 -12.33 9.85 -7.04
C LYS A 142 -11.55 11.11 -7.41
N THR A 143 -11.08 11.86 -6.41
CA THR A 143 -10.35 13.11 -6.63
C THR A 143 -8.91 12.82 -7.03
N TYR A 144 -8.42 13.44 -8.12
CA TYR A 144 -7.03 13.29 -8.54
C TYR A 144 -6.07 13.80 -7.48
N LEU A 145 -5.08 12.97 -7.14
CA LEU A 145 -4.11 13.25 -6.09
C LEU A 145 -2.70 13.47 -6.67
N THR A 146 -2.20 12.52 -7.46
CA THR A 146 -0.85 12.61 -8.05
C THR A 146 -0.68 11.66 -9.24
N THR A 147 0.49 11.71 -9.89
CA THR A 147 0.91 10.76 -10.91
C THR A 147 2.02 9.86 -10.36
N LEU A 148 1.80 8.56 -10.42
CA LEU A 148 2.82 7.55 -10.20
C LEU A 148 3.70 7.41 -11.43
N ARG A 149 5.01 7.29 -11.20
CA ARG A 149 5.98 6.89 -12.21
C ARG A 149 6.78 5.70 -11.71
N HIS A 150 7.01 4.74 -12.61
CA HIS A 150 7.92 3.63 -12.39
C HIS A 150 9.35 4.16 -12.31
N ASP A 151 10.03 3.77 -11.24
CA ASP A 151 11.41 4.13 -11.01
C ASP A 151 12.01 3.17 -9.98
N SER A 152 12.62 2.09 -10.45
CA SER A 152 13.32 1.16 -9.59
C SER A 152 14.82 1.46 -9.47
N PHE A 153 15.30 2.66 -9.83
CA PHE A 153 16.74 2.96 -9.92
C PHE A 153 17.19 4.24 -9.24
N SER A 154 16.46 5.35 -9.38
CA SER A 154 17.03 6.67 -9.07
C SER A 154 17.19 6.93 -7.57
N GLY A 155 16.38 6.27 -6.74
CA GLY A 155 16.34 6.55 -5.30
C GLY A 155 15.78 7.94 -4.98
N SER A 156 15.15 8.62 -5.94
CA SER A 156 14.53 9.93 -5.72
C SER A 156 13.27 9.80 -4.86
N VAL A 157 13.10 10.73 -3.93
CA VAL A 157 11.87 10.80 -3.12
C VAL A 157 10.75 11.37 -3.95
N MET A 158 9.64 10.63 -4.02
CA MET A 158 8.42 11.12 -4.65
C MET A 158 7.73 12.13 -3.73
N PRO A 159 7.15 13.22 -4.28
CA PRO A 159 6.49 14.24 -3.48
C PRO A 159 5.37 13.65 -2.60
N TYR A 160 5.28 14.14 -1.36
CA TYR A 160 4.15 13.84 -0.49
C TYR A 160 2.91 14.60 -0.97
N VAL A 161 1.82 13.87 -1.10
CA VAL A 161 0.47 14.40 -1.25
C VAL A 161 -0.31 14.16 0.03
N SER A 162 -1.40 14.87 0.24
CA SER A 162 -2.13 14.81 1.51
C SER A 162 -3.62 15.00 1.38
N PHE A 163 -4.32 14.48 2.38
CA PHE A 163 -5.75 14.62 2.56
C PHE A 163 -6.04 14.91 4.05
N PRO A 164 -7.21 15.49 4.38
CA PRO A 164 -7.50 15.88 5.76
C PRO A 164 -7.73 14.66 6.65
N LEU A 165 -7.28 14.75 7.90
CA LEU A 165 -7.59 13.77 8.95
C LEU A 165 -9.08 13.78 9.31
N TRP A 166 -9.72 14.95 9.21
CA TRP A 166 -11.12 15.16 9.59
C TRP A 166 -11.94 15.56 8.36
N MET A 167 -13.10 14.92 8.18
CA MET A 167 -13.99 15.23 7.05
C MET A 167 -15.13 16.16 7.48
N GLY A 168 -14.88 17.46 7.57
CA GLY A 168 -15.90 18.46 7.91
C GLY A 168 -16.07 18.68 9.42
N ASP A 169 -17.26 19.09 9.84
CA ASP A 169 -17.54 19.67 11.17
C ASP A 169 -17.73 18.62 12.27
N GLU A 170 -16.74 17.75 12.46
CA GLU A 170 -16.72 16.81 13.59
C GLU A 170 -16.58 17.59 14.91
N THR A 171 -17.55 17.46 15.81
CA THR A 171 -17.71 18.40 16.94
C THR A 171 -16.57 18.41 17.95
N ASP A 172 -15.79 17.32 18.04
CA ASP A 172 -14.73 17.20 19.04
C ASP A 172 -13.34 16.90 18.46
N HIS A 173 -13.20 16.56 17.17
CA HIS A 173 -11.91 16.25 16.50
C HIS A 173 -10.94 15.35 17.31
N ILE A 174 -11.48 14.39 18.06
CA ILE A 174 -10.69 13.44 18.86
C ILE A 174 -10.57 12.10 18.14
N TYR A 175 -11.64 11.62 17.52
CA TYR A 175 -11.70 10.29 16.90
C TYR A 175 -12.40 10.32 15.54
N THR A 176 -11.84 9.61 14.57
CA THR A 176 -12.44 9.36 13.26
C THR A 176 -12.28 7.90 12.86
N ASP A 177 -13.28 7.42 12.12
CA ASP A 177 -13.27 6.13 11.44
C ASP A 177 -13.03 6.28 9.93
N LEU A 178 -12.39 7.38 9.54
CA LEU A 178 -11.91 7.64 8.19
C LEU A 178 -11.11 6.45 7.64
N TRP A 179 -11.35 6.12 6.38
CA TRP A 179 -10.51 5.18 5.63
C TRP A 179 -10.40 5.59 4.17
N GLU A 180 -9.31 5.18 3.53
CA GLU A 180 -8.93 5.64 2.21
C GLU A 180 -9.05 4.54 1.16
N ARG A 181 -9.47 4.94 -0.03
CA ARG A 181 -9.32 4.14 -1.24
C ARG A 181 -8.49 4.91 -2.26
N PHE A 182 -7.44 4.28 -2.75
CA PHE A 182 -6.61 4.81 -3.83
C PHE A 182 -6.86 4.04 -5.10
N TYR A 183 -7.27 4.74 -6.16
CA TYR A 183 -7.42 4.19 -7.50
C TYR A 183 -6.20 4.53 -8.33
N PHE A 184 -5.65 3.51 -8.97
CA PHE A 184 -4.54 3.63 -9.92
C PHE A 184 -5.15 3.46 -11.30
N LEU A 185 -5.04 4.48 -12.14
CA LEU A 185 -5.65 4.48 -13.47
C LEU A 185 -4.63 4.85 -14.55
N ALA A 186 -4.53 4.08 -15.62
CA ALA A 186 -3.65 4.39 -16.72
C ALA A 186 -4.07 5.69 -17.45
N PRO A 187 -3.12 6.45 -18.02
CA PRO A 187 -3.40 7.65 -18.79
C PRO A 187 -4.42 7.41 -19.91
N GLY A 188 -5.32 8.36 -20.12
CA GLY A 188 -6.35 8.32 -21.18
C GLY A 188 -7.64 7.59 -20.79
N LEU A 189 -7.74 7.08 -19.57
CA LEU A 189 -8.98 6.51 -19.03
C LEU A 189 -9.71 7.52 -18.14
N ASP A 190 -11.03 7.40 -18.08
CA ASP A 190 -11.90 8.16 -17.20
C ASP A 190 -12.21 7.34 -15.92
N ILE A 191 -11.91 7.91 -14.75
CA ILE A 191 -12.14 7.26 -13.45
C ILE A 191 -13.63 7.09 -13.11
N HIS A 192 -14.49 7.89 -13.73
CA HIS A 192 -15.95 7.79 -13.57
C HIS A 192 -16.57 6.85 -14.61
N HIS A 193 -15.90 6.64 -15.75
CA HIS A 193 -16.40 5.83 -16.86
C HIS A 193 -15.32 4.91 -17.43
N HIS A 194 -15.01 3.82 -16.72
CA HIS A 194 -14.11 2.76 -17.19
C HIS A 194 -14.78 1.38 -17.20
N ALA A 195 -14.28 0.49 -18.05
CA ALA A 195 -14.81 -0.87 -18.21
C ALA A 195 -14.33 -1.86 -17.12
N TYR A 196 -13.46 -1.44 -16.19
CA TYR A 196 -12.91 -2.32 -15.16
C TYR A 196 -13.85 -2.46 -13.96
N SER A 197 -13.97 -3.69 -13.44
CA SER A 197 -14.68 -3.97 -12.19
C SER A 197 -13.70 -4.06 -11.02
N GLU A 198 -14.16 -3.57 -9.87
CA GLU A 198 -13.48 -3.68 -8.58
C GLU A 198 -13.90 -4.93 -7.80
N TYR A 199 -14.85 -5.71 -8.33
CA TYR A 199 -15.45 -6.84 -7.63
C TYR A 199 -14.99 -8.18 -8.20
N GLY A 200 -14.62 -9.09 -7.31
CA GLY A 200 -14.37 -10.50 -7.61
C GLY A 200 -15.55 -11.39 -7.22
N LEU A 201 -15.60 -12.59 -7.83
CA LEU A 201 -16.55 -13.65 -7.49
C LEU A 201 -15.88 -14.62 -6.50
N SER A 202 -16.59 -15.00 -5.43
CA SER A 202 -16.25 -16.18 -4.61
C SER A 202 -16.98 -17.40 -5.18
N ASP A 203 -16.32 -18.55 -5.25
CA ASP A 203 -16.92 -19.82 -5.68
C ASP A 203 -17.62 -20.57 -4.53
N GLY A 204 -17.79 -19.93 -3.37
CA GLY A 204 -18.41 -20.53 -2.19
C GLY A 204 -17.49 -21.46 -1.40
N SER A 205 -16.28 -21.77 -1.90
CA SER A 205 -15.22 -22.34 -1.09
C SER A 205 -14.47 -21.20 -0.38
N ASN A 206 -13.97 -21.44 0.84
CA ASN A 206 -13.06 -20.48 1.51
C ASN A 206 -11.71 -20.35 0.74
N GLU A 207 -11.56 -21.08 -0.37
CA GLU A 207 -10.48 -20.98 -1.34
C GLU A 207 -10.94 -20.11 -2.51
N TYR A 208 -10.48 -18.87 -2.52
CA TYR A 208 -10.85 -17.88 -3.53
C TYR A 208 -10.20 -18.23 -4.87
N THR A 209 -10.79 -19.18 -5.61
CA THR A 209 -10.34 -19.53 -6.95
C THR A 209 -10.83 -18.46 -7.94
N GLY A 210 -9.94 -18.03 -8.82
CA GLY A 210 -10.13 -16.84 -9.66
C GLY A 210 -11.46 -16.81 -10.42
N GLY A 211 -12.05 -15.61 -10.48
CA GLY A 211 -13.26 -15.31 -11.25
C GLY A 211 -13.05 -14.12 -12.20
N LEU A 212 -13.62 -14.25 -13.41
CA LEU A 212 -13.49 -13.37 -14.58
C LEU A 212 -13.98 -11.92 -14.36
N ILE A 213 -13.14 -11.01 -13.82
CA ILE A 213 -13.02 -9.59 -14.30
C ILE A 213 -11.57 -9.03 -14.19
N THR A 214 -10.57 -9.82 -13.80
CA THR A 214 -9.27 -9.30 -13.30
C THR A 214 -8.15 -9.20 -14.33
N LYS A 215 -8.46 -8.99 -15.62
CA LYS A 215 -7.45 -8.63 -16.63
C LYS A 215 -7.53 -7.15 -16.95
N THR A 216 -7.20 -6.32 -15.96
CA THR A 216 -7.05 -4.88 -16.20
C THR A 216 -5.87 -4.57 -17.11
N GLN A 217 -4.99 -5.56 -17.37
CA GLN A 217 -3.74 -5.37 -18.12
C GLN A 217 -2.92 -4.21 -17.52
N GLY A 218 -2.93 -4.12 -16.19
CA GLY A 218 -2.27 -3.08 -15.41
C GLY A 218 -2.84 -1.67 -15.59
N ASN A 219 -3.96 -1.51 -16.31
CA ASN A 219 -4.58 -0.21 -16.54
C ASN A 219 -5.39 0.30 -15.35
N PHE A 220 -5.73 -0.57 -14.41
CA PHE A 220 -6.55 -0.25 -13.27
C PHE A 220 -6.17 -1.13 -12.08
N ALA A 221 -6.03 -0.51 -10.91
CA ALA A 221 -5.86 -1.19 -9.64
C ALA A 221 -6.40 -0.33 -8.49
N VAL A 222 -6.67 -0.95 -7.35
CA VAL A 222 -7.23 -0.28 -6.18
C VAL A 222 -6.54 -0.75 -4.92
N ILE A 223 -6.18 0.21 -4.07
CA ILE A 223 -5.74 -0.03 -2.68
C ILE A 223 -6.86 0.45 -1.76
N ASN A 224 -7.24 -0.39 -0.81
CA ASN A 224 -8.07 0.02 0.32
C ASN A 224 -7.20 0.06 1.57
N SER A 225 -7.16 1.20 2.25
CA SER A 225 -6.46 1.42 3.49
C SER A 225 -7.49 1.52 4.61
N LEU A 226 -7.75 0.39 5.29
CA LEU A 226 -8.73 0.30 6.36
C LEU A 226 -8.26 -0.67 7.43
N LEU A 227 -8.67 -0.39 8.68
CA LEU A 227 -8.37 -1.19 9.86
C LEU A 227 -6.93 -1.73 9.84
N GLN A 228 -6.79 -3.05 9.93
CA GLN A 228 -5.53 -3.79 9.91
C GLN A 228 -5.26 -4.44 8.55
N GLY A 229 -5.64 -3.78 7.44
CA GLY A 229 -5.51 -4.35 6.08
C GLY A 229 -6.52 -5.47 5.81
N GLN A 230 -7.68 -5.40 6.45
CA GLN A 230 -8.72 -6.41 6.31
C GLN A 230 -9.39 -6.36 4.93
N ARG A 231 -10.00 -7.49 4.56
CA ARG A 231 -10.72 -7.62 3.29
C ARG A 231 -12.09 -6.97 3.36
N ILE A 232 -12.54 -6.49 2.21
CA ILE A 232 -13.86 -5.92 2.01
C ILE A 232 -14.75 -6.90 1.25
N PHE A 233 -15.94 -7.15 1.78
CA PHE A 233 -17.06 -7.78 1.10
C PHE A 233 -18.09 -6.73 0.68
N VAL A 234 -18.80 -6.99 -0.42
CA VAL A 234 -19.79 -6.04 -0.97
C VAL A 234 -21.23 -6.53 -0.82
N SER A 235 -21.42 -7.63 -0.12
CA SER A 235 -22.73 -8.15 0.25
C SER A 235 -22.61 -8.97 1.54
N ASN A 236 -23.66 -8.91 2.37
CA ASN A 236 -23.84 -9.80 3.52
C ASN A 236 -24.57 -11.09 3.14
N ASP A 237 -25.05 -11.21 1.91
CA ASP A 237 -25.75 -12.39 1.41
C ASP A 237 -24.75 -13.52 1.16
N TYR A 238 -24.90 -14.61 1.90
CA TYR A 238 -24.07 -15.81 1.76
C TYR A 238 -24.14 -16.42 0.35
N SER A 239 -25.26 -16.22 -0.35
CA SER A 239 -25.45 -16.67 -1.73
C SER A 239 -24.80 -15.76 -2.79
N ASP A 240 -24.34 -14.57 -2.39
CA ASP A 240 -23.67 -13.57 -3.24
C ASP A 240 -22.40 -13.02 -2.56
N ARG A 241 -21.44 -13.92 -2.29
CA ARG A 241 -20.13 -13.61 -1.67
C ARG A 241 -19.19 -12.87 -2.62
N ARG A 242 -19.58 -11.67 -3.07
CA ARG A 242 -18.69 -10.78 -3.81
C ARG A 242 -17.72 -10.07 -2.85
N TYR A 243 -16.46 -9.98 -3.26
CA TYR A 243 -15.43 -9.27 -2.52
C TYR A 243 -14.82 -8.17 -3.37
N HIS A 244 -14.25 -7.16 -2.71
CA HIS A 244 -13.49 -6.12 -3.40
C HIS A 244 -12.09 -6.65 -3.76
N ALA A 245 -11.75 -6.66 -5.04
CA ALA A 245 -10.48 -7.17 -5.56
C ALA A 245 -9.30 -6.20 -5.37
N GLY A 246 -9.41 -5.23 -4.46
CA GLY A 246 -8.35 -4.27 -4.19
C GLY A 246 -7.33 -4.84 -3.21
N ALA A 247 -6.09 -4.37 -3.25
CA ALA A 247 -5.11 -4.68 -2.21
C ALA A 247 -5.56 -4.04 -0.89
N GLY A 248 -5.56 -4.79 0.20
CA GLY A 248 -5.85 -4.30 1.54
C GLY A 248 -4.57 -3.95 2.27
N ILE A 249 -4.44 -2.71 2.77
CA ILE A 249 -3.34 -2.28 3.64
C ILE A 249 -3.90 -1.67 4.92
N TYR A 250 -3.06 -1.55 5.95
CA TYR A 250 -3.42 -0.86 7.19
C TYR A 250 -3.91 0.56 6.89
N ASN A 251 -4.84 1.04 7.71
CA ASN A 251 -5.34 2.42 7.64
C ASN A 251 -4.19 3.43 7.76
N LEU A 252 -4.25 4.55 7.01
CA LEU A 252 -3.26 5.62 7.12
C LEU A 252 -3.53 6.53 8.32
N VAL A 253 -4.68 6.41 8.98
CA VAL A 253 -4.98 7.03 10.26
C VAL A 253 -4.71 6.05 11.39
N ILE A 254 -3.98 6.50 12.42
CA ILE A 254 -3.73 5.71 13.62
C ILE A 254 -4.71 6.12 14.72
N ASN A 255 -5.49 5.15 15.19
CA ASN A 255 -6.36 5.29 16.36
C ASN A 255 -5.75 4.56 17.55
N THR A 256 -5.42 5.28 18.62
CA THR A 256 -4.80 4.69 19.82
C THR A 256 -5.19 5.46 21.09
N HIS A 257 -5.03 4.84 22.26
CA HIS A 257 -5.21 5.53 23.54
C HIS A 257 -4.02 6.48 23.74
N SER A 258 -4.29 7.77 23.95
CA SER A 258 -3.26 8.75 24.24
C SER A 258 -3.70 9.78 25.27
N GLY A 259 -2.92 9.92 26.35
CA GLY A 259 -3.33 10.75 27.48
C GLY A 259 -4.61 10.22 28.11
N VAL A 260 -5.62 11.08 28.25
CA VAL A 260 -6.94 10.71 28.80
C VAL A 260 -7.92 10.21 27.73
N ASP A 261 -7.57 10.33 26.44
CA ASP A 261 -8.47 10.03 25.33
C ASP A 261 -8.31 8.56 24.89
N ASN A 262 -9.40 7.80 24.90
CA ASN A 262 -9.45 6.43 24.42
C ASN A 262 -10.72 6.19 23.57
N HIS A 263 -10.68 6.28 22.24
CA HIS A 263 -9.52 6.40 21.34
C HIS A 263 -9.28 7.83 20.84
N ARG A 264 -8.03 8.13 20.43
CA ARG A 264 -7.65 9.35 19.70
C ARG A 264 -7.03 9.03 18.33
N SER A 265 -7.38 9.82 17.32
CA SER A 265 -6.88 9.71 15.95
C SER A 265 -5.68 10.62 15.70
N PHE A 266 -4.73 10.11 14.91
CA PHE A 266 -3.50 10.79 14.57
C PHE A 266 -3.22 10.72 13.07
N ALA A 267 -2.84 11.86 12.52
CA ALA A 267 -2.25 11.95 11.20
C ALA A 267 -0.88 11.26 11.15
N THR A 268 -0.54 10.70 9.99
CA THR A 268 0.72 10.00 9.76
C THR A 268 1.36 10.42 8.45
N VAL A 269 2.64 10.05 8.28
CA VAL A 269 3.38 10.22 7.02
C VAL A 269 3.70 8.84 6.48
N ASN A 270 3.32 8.57 5.23
CA ASN A 270 3.32 7.22 4.67
C ASN A 270 4.05 7.13 3.33
N SER A 271 4.54 5.93 3.03
CA SER A 271 4.99 5.53 1.70
C SER A 271 4.30 4.25 1.29
N ILE A 272 3.63 4.29 0.14
CA ILE A 272 3.04 3.12 -0.50
C ILE A 272 3.92 2.70 -1.66
N GLU A 273 4.39 1.46 -1.64
CA GLU A 273 5.34 0.92 -2.60
C GLU A 273 4.75 -0.30 -3.30
N VAL A 274 4.71 -0.26 -4.64
CA VAL A 274 4.28 -1.39 -5.46
C VAL A 274 5.50 -2.09 -6.02
N ILE A 275 5.73 -3.35 -5.65
CA ILE A 275 6.87 -4.15 -6.10
C ILE A 275 6.34 -5.47 -6.66
N ASN A 276 6.48 -5.67 -7.98
CA ASN A 276 6.12 -6.91 -8.67
C ASN A 276 4.71 -7.41 -8.32
N GLY A 277 3.75 -6.49 -8.30
CA GLY A 277 2.34 -6.81 -8.02
C GLY A 277 2.03 -7.06 -6.54
N GLN A 278 2.92 -6.68 -5.63
CA GLN A 278 2.69 -6.62 -4.20
C GLN A 278 2.69 -5.18 -3.72
N VAL A 279 1.87 -4.87 -2.72
CA VAL A 279 1.75 -3.54 -2.12
C VAL A 279 2.32 -3.53 -0.71
N TYR A 280 3.21 -2.58 -0.45
CA TYR A 280 3.83 -2.36 0.85
C TYR A 280 3.48 -0.98 1.38
N LEU A 281 3.28 -0.89 2.69
CA LEU A 281 3.06 0.36 3.40
C LEU A 281 4.17 0.56 4.43
N THR A 282 4.81 1.71 4.39
CA THR A 282 5.65 2.22 5.48
C THR A 282 4.98 3.41 6.11
N THR A 283 4.81 3.38 7.43
CA THR A 283 4.20 4.48 8.19
C THR A 283 5.21 5.04 9.18
N ILE A 284 5.41 6.35 9.11
CA ILE A 284 6.19 7.12 10.08
C ILE A 284 5.21 7.71 11.07
N GLN A 285 5.32 7.25 12.31
CA GLN A 285 4.47 7.68 13.41
C GLN A 285 5.22 8.58 14.37
N ARG A 286 4.51 9.57 14.91
CA ARG A 286 5.02 10.37 16.02
C ARG A 286 4.95 9.57 17.31
N ARG A 287 5.67 10.04 18.33
CA ARG A 287 5.51 9.55 19.69
C ARG A 287 4.26 10.17 20.31
N TYR A 288 3.32 9.33 20.75
CA TYR A 288 2.08 9.75 21.41
C TYR A 288 2.26 9.85 22.93
N ALA A 289 1.42 10.65 23.59
CA ALA A 289 1.39 10.70 25.04
C ALA A 289 0.95 9.33 25.59
N PRO A 290 1.60 8.81 26.65
CA PRO A 290 1.23 7.52 27.22
C PRO A 290 -0.21 7.54 27.75
N PRO A 291 -0.93 6.39 27.71
CA PRO A 291 -2.26 6.24 28.29
C PRO A 291 -2.33 6.60 29.78
N ILE A 292 -3.40 7.29 30.18
CA ILE A 292 -3.75 7.60 31.56
C ILE A 292 -5.09 6.93 31.85
N TYR A 293 -5.05 5.81 32.56
CA TYR A 293 -6.25 5.11 33.01
C TYR A 293 -6.81 5.81 34.25
N GLN A 294 -8.06 6.28 34.16
CA GLN A 294 -8.85 6.79 35.29
C GLN A 294 -9.84 5.74 35.77
#